data_AF-A0A9W6BQI4-F1
#
_entry.id   AF-A0A9W6BQI4-F1
#
_cell.length_a   1.000
_cell.length_b   1.000
_cell.length_c   1.000
_cell.angle_alpha   90.00
_cell.angle_beta   90.00
_cell.angle_gamma   90.00
#
_symmetry.space_group_name_H-M   'P 1'
#
loop_
_entity.id
_entity.type
_entity.pdbx_description
1 polymer ?
#
loop_
_entity_poly.entity_id
_entity_poly.type
_entity_poly.pdbx_seq_one_letter_code
_entity_poly.pdbx_strand_id
1 'polypeptide(L)'
;MASQSEPASCQTFVGDVHNMVLDYCADGVDAFLGCVAPPLEGALTSAGASIVGDGLLAEGSQRLYNSLVAKASSSLELFEHYCANKVFQKPVQVSLPQMDPASLPCARADAFGADDTENEEQLLARIASLRQEIRKVDRRCVNLHQELQRVDKVISSCGDTSYVQAAASTALGNKKTILAIAEAAEQLQEIMDKAARLRAGSQQAAGTKQGIENSQVGPSGVTLRSTSGVDVFAQAV
;
A
#
# COMPACT_ATOMS: atom_id res chain seq x y z
N MET A 1 52.41 -9.78 -3.98
CA MET A 1 51.21 -9.23 -4.62
C MET A 1 50.38 -8.59 -3.52
N ALA A 2 50.53 -7.28 -3.34
CA ALA A 2 49.82 -6.54 -2.30
C ALA A 2 48.43 -6.18 -2.84
N SER A 3 47.40 -6.71 -2.22
CA SER A 3 46.01 -6.34 -2.44
C SER A 3 45.87 -4.84 -2.13
N GLN A 4 45.84 -4.02 -3.16
CA GLN A 4 45.47 -2.61 -3.02
C GLN A 4 44.01 -2.62 -2.58
N SER A 5 43.76 -2.27 -1.32
CA SER A 5 42.41 -1.94 -0.86
C SER A 5 41.91 -0.80 -1.74
N GLU A 6 40.88 -1.05 -2.55
CA GLU A 6 40.19 0.01 -3.26
C GLU A 6 39.80 1.10 -2.26
N PRO A 7 39.93 2.39 -2.62
CA PRO A 7 39.58 3.47 -1.71
C PRO A 7 38.08 3.38 -1.47
N ALA A 8 37.68 3.06 -0.23
CA ALA A 8 36.29 2.93 0.20
C ALA A 8 35.39 4.11 -0.25
N SER A 9 35.98 5.29 -0.51
CA SER A 9 35.28 6.47 -1.02
C SER A 9 34.76 6.36 -2.46
N CYS A 10 35.44 5.63 -3.36
CA CYS A 10 35.02 5.53 -4.77
C CYS A 10 33.77 4.66 -4.90
N GLN A 11 33.76 3.49 -4.25
CA GLN A 11 32.63 2.57 -4.30
C GLN A 11 31.38 3.18 -3.65
N THR A 12 31.52 3.86 -2.50
CA THR A 12 30.38 4.54 -1.86
C THR A 12 29.83 5.65 -2.77
N PHE A 13 30.70 6.50 -3.34
CA PHE A 13 30.25 7.57 -4.24
C PHE A 13 29.51 7.04 -5.48
N VAL A 14 30.08 6.03 -6.15
CA VAL A 14 29.45 5.44 -7.34
C VAL A 14 28.13 4.77 -6.96
N GLY A 15 28.10 4.06 -5.83
CA GLY A 15 26.88 3.43 -5.31
C GLY A 15 25.78 4.45 -5.04
N ASP A 16 26.11 5.59 -4.42
CA ASP A 16 25.15 6.67 -4.15
C ASP A 16 24.60 7.27 -5.45
N VAL A 17 25.46 7.51 -6.45
CA VAL A 17 25.03 8.00 -7.77
C VAL A 17 24.14 6.97 -8.47
N HIS A 18 24.51 5.68 -8.40
CA HIS A 18 23.73 4.61 -9.00
C HIS A 18 22.33 4.54 -8.40
N ASN A 19 22.23 4.52 -7.06
CA ASN A 19 20.94 4.50 -6.36
C ASN A 19 20.10 5.73 -6.71
N MET A 20 20.69 6.92 -6.66
CA MET A 20 20.00 8.16 -7.01
C MET A 20 19.44 8.14 -8.44
N VAL A 21 20.22 7.65 -9.42
CA VAL A 21 19.74 7.56 -10.81
C VAL A 21 18.60 6.56 -10.96
N LEU A 22 18.64 5.43 -10.25
CA LEU A 22 17.53 4.47 -10.24
C LEU A 22 16.26 5.04 -9.61
N ASP A 23 16.39 5.78 -8.50
CA ASP A 23 15.27 6.46 -7.86
C ASP A 23 14.63 7.48 -8.82
N TYR A 24 15.45 8.27 -9.53
CA TYR A 24 14.95 9.18 -10.56
C TYR A 24 14.25 8.46 -11.73
N CYS A 25 14.68 7.25 -12.07
CA CYS A 25 14.00 6.45 -13.08
C CYS A 25 12.62 5.98 -12.59
N ALA A 26 12.51 5.59 -11.33
CA ALA A 26 11.24 5.22 -10.70
C ALA A 26 10.29 6.42 -10.66
N ASP A 27 10.74 7.55 -10.11
CA ASP A 27 9.97 8.80 -10.03
C ASP A 27 9.50 9.27 -11.42
N GLY A 28 10.35 9.14 -12.44
CA GLY A 28 10.01 9.51 -13.81
C GLY A 28 8.91 8.63 -14.41
N VAL A 29 8.93 7.32 -14.12
CA VAL A 29 7.87 6.38 -14.55
C VAL A 29 6.57 6.65 -13.80
N ASP A 30 6.63 6.90 -12.50
CA ASP A 30 5.46 7.21 -11.68
C ASP A 30 4.83 8.54 -12.10
N ALA A 31 5.63 9.57 -12.38
CA ALA A 31 5.14 10.83 -12.90
C ALA A 31 4.50 10.68 -14.29
N PHE A 32 5.11 9.89 -15.17
CA PHE A 32 4.54 9.55 -16.47
C PHE A 32 3.18 8.85 -16.33
N LEU A 33 3.07 7.86 -15.44
CA LEU A 33 1.81 7.19 -15.15
C LEU A 33 0.77 8.13 -14.56
N GLY A 34 1.17 9.01 -13.64
CA GLY A 34 0.28 10.04 -13.08
C GLY A 34 -0.32 10.97 -14.15
N CYS A 35 0.37 11.16 -15.27
CA CYS A 35 -0.13 11.96 -16.40
C CYS A 35 -1.00 11.15 -17.36
N VAL A 36 -0.73 9.86 -17.52
CA VAL A 36 -1.31 9.00 -18.55
C VAL A 36 -2.52 8.21 -18.04
N ALA A 37 -2.54 7.81 -16.77
CA ALA A 37 -3.63 7.07 -16.15
C ALA A 37 -4.97 7.84 -16.16
N PRO A 38 -5.06 9.12 -15.74
CA PRO A 38 -6.35 9.81 -15.66
C PRO A 38 -7.07 9.99 -17.01
N PRO A 39 -6.38 10.36 -18.12
CA PRO A 39 -7.00 10.39 -19.45
C PRO A 39 -7.45 9.01 -19.95
N LEU A 40 -6.69 7.96 -19.66
CA LEU A 40 -7.02 6.58 -20.04
C LEU A 40 -8.23 6.06 -19.28
N GLU A 41 -8.31 6.29 -17.98
CA GLU A 41 -9.48 5.93 -17.16
C GLU A 41 -10.74 6.66 -17.66
N GLY A 42 -10.64 7.94 -18.00
CA GLY A 42 -11.75 8.71 -18.61
C GLY A 42 -12.21 8.13 -19.95
N ALA A 43 -11.29 7.65 -20.79
CA ALA A 43 -11.62 7.00 -22.05
C ALA A 43 -12.22 5.59 -21.85
N LEU A 44 -11.69 4.80 -20.92
CA LEU A 44 -12.12 3.42 -20.66
C LEU A 44 -13.48 3.36 -19.95
N THR A 45 -13.76 4.30 -19.05
CA THR A 45 -15.08 4.45 -18.42
C THR A 45 -16.15 4.84 -19.44
N SER A 46 -15.81 5.68 -20.42
CA SER A 46 -16.72 6.00 -21.53
C SER A 46 -16.96 4.84 -22.51
N ALA A 47 -16.01 3.90 -22.57
CA ALA A 47 -16.06 2.71 -23.43
C ALA A 47 -16.58 1.43 -22.71
N GLY A 48 -16.91 1.50 -21.42
CA GLY A 48 -17.41 0.36 -20.63
C GLY A 48 -16.37 -0.72 -20.28
N ALA A 49 -15.07 -0.43 -20.42
CA ALA A 49 -13.97 -1.39 -20.28
C ALA A 49 -13.10 -1.09 -19.03
N SER A 50 -13.70 -1.10 -17.84
CA SER A 50 -13.07 -0.57 -16.62
C SER A 50 -12.09 -1.52 -15.90
N ILE A 51 -12.11 -2.83 -16.16
CA ILE A 51 -11.39 -3.82 -15.31
C ILE A 51 -10.09 -4.33 -15.94
N VAL A 52 -9.93 -4.17 -17.26
CA VAL A 52 -8.76 -4.68 -18.02
C VAL A 52 -7.64 -3.64 -18.14
N GLY A 53 -7.95 -2.35 -17.96
CA GLY A 53 -7.01 -1.24 -18.12
C GLY A 53 -5.90 -1.19 -17.07
N ASP A 54 -6.24 -1.40 -15.80
CA ASP A 54 -5.30 -1.20 -14.68
C ASP A 54 -4.17 -2.22 -14.67
N GLY A 55 -4.48 -3.49 -14.95
CA GLY A 55 -3.48 -4.57 -15.00
C GLY A 55 -2.50 -4.41 -16.16
N LEU A 56 -3.00 -3.99 -17.34
CA LEU A 56 -2.16 -3.73 -18.52
C LEU A 56 -1.29 -2.49 -18.34
N LEU A 57 -1.81 -1.45 -17.69
CA LEU A 57 -1.05 -0.24 -17.41
C LEU A 57 0.07 -0.50 -16.40
N ALA A 58 -0.20 -1.27 -15.34
CA ALA A 58 0.81 -1.69 -14.37
C ALA A 58 1.87 -2.62 -14.99
N GLU A 59 1.48 -3.53 -15.88
CA GLU A 59 2.46 -4.36 -16.59
C GLU A 59 3.30 -3.52 -17.58
N GLY A 60 2.66 -2.58 -18.28
CA GLY A 60 3.32 -1.65 -19.19
C GLY A 60 4.34 -0.75 -18.49
N SER A 61 3.99 -0.21 -17.31
CA SER A 61 4.89 0.61 -16.51
C SER A 61 6.07 -0.18 -15.98
N GLN A 62 5.84 -1.40 -15.49
CA GLN A 62 6.93 -2.25 -15.02
C GLN A 62 7.91 -2.58 -16.16
N ARG A 63 7.39 -2.85 -17.37
CA ARG A 63 8.24 -3.09 -18.56
C ARG A 63 9.03 -1.84 -18.96
N LEU A 64 8.40 -0.66 -18.90
CA LEU A 64 9.06 0.61 -19.17
C LEU A 64 10.19 0.88 -18.16
N TYR A 65 9.89 0.72 -16.86
CA TYR A 65 10.87 0.85 -15.79
C TYR A 65 12.04 -0.12 -15.98
N ASN A 66 11.77 -1.41 -16.19
CA ASN A 66 12.82 -2.41 -16.39
C ASN A 66 13.71 -2.08 -17.61
N SER A 67 13.13 -1.57 -18.70
CA SER A 67 13.87 -1.14 -19.89
C SER A 67 14.75 0.08 -19.61
N LEU A 68 14.20 1.06 -18.89
CA LEU A 68 14.93 2.27 -18.50
C LEU A 68 16.09 1.95 -17.56
N VAL A 69 15.84 1.14 -16.53
CA VAL A 69 16.85 0.66 -15.59
C VAL A 69 17.93 -0.12 -16.31
N ALA A 70 17.58 -1.07 -17.18
CA ALA A 70 18.58 -1.83 -17.93
C ALA A 70 19.52 -0.92 -18.74
N LYS A 71 18.95 0.11 -19.39
CA LYS A 71 19.74 1.08 -20.17
C LYS A 71 20.59 2.00 -19.29
N ALA A 72 20.04 2.45 -18.16
CA ALA A 72 20.75 3.28 -17.19
C ALA A 72 21.91 2.50 -16.56
N SER A 73 21.67 1.27 -16.12
CA SER A 73 22.66 0.40 -15.51
C SER A 73 23.86 0.16 -16.42
N SER A 74 23.66 -0.17 -17.70
CA SER A 74 24.80 -0.32 -18.64
C SER A 74 25.65 0.95 -18.78
N SER A 75 25.02 2.14 -18.67
CA SER A 75 25.74 3.42 -18.73
C SER A 75 26.45 3.71 -17.40
N LEU A 76 25.84 3.32 -16.28
CA LEU A 76 26.39 3.48 -14.94
C LEU A 76 27.58 2.54 -14.70
N GLU A 77 27.58 1.33 -15.26
CA GLU A 77 28.74 0.42 -15.23
C GLU A 77 29.96 1.04 -15.92
N LEU A 78 29.77 1.71 -17.07
CA LEU A 78 30.84 2.45 -17.75
C LEU A 78 31.32 3.64 -16.93
N PHE A 79 30.39 4.35 -16.28
CA PHE A 79 30.69 5.44 -15.36
C PHE A 79 31.50 4.98 -14.15
N GLU A 80 31.11 3.87 -13.52
CA GLU A 80 31.84 3.24 -12.42
C GLU A 80 33.28 2.93 -12.84
N HIS A 81 33.44 2.27 -13.98
CA HIS A 81 34.75 1.95 -14.51
C HIS A 81 35.59 3.20 -14.79
N TYR A 82 34.98 4.27 -15.29
CA TYR A 82 35.66 5.53 -15.52
C TYR A 82 36.09 6.19 -14.20
N CYS A 83 35.20 6.25 -13.19
CA CYS A 83 35.49 6.80 -11.88
C CYS A 83 36.66 6.06 -11.21
N ALA A 84 36.60 4.73 -11.18
CA ALA A 84 37.63 3.89 -10.60
C ALA A 84 38.99 4.07 -11.29
N ASN A 85 39.02 4.22 -12.62
CA ASN A 85 40.27 4.25 -13.38
C ASN A 85 40.83 5.64 -13.69
N LYS A 86 40.03 6.71 -13.60
CA LYS A 86 40.43 8.05 -14.04
C LYS A 86 40.27 9.12 -12.98
N VAL A 87 39.21 9.05 -12.17
CA VAL A 87 38.87 10.11 -11.21
C VAL A 87 39.51 9.84 -9.85
N PHE A 88 39.36 8.62 -9.34
CA PHE A 88 39.85 8.24 -8.02
C PHE A 88 41.23 7.54 -8.06
N GLN A 89 41.87 7.46 -9.24
CA GLN A 89 43.23 6.97 -9.35
C GLN A 89 44.25 8.00 -8.88
N LYS A 90 45.13 7.59 -7.96
CA LYS A 90 46.33 8.35 -7.63
C LYS A 90 47.28 8.34 -8.84
N PRO A 91 47.78 9.49 -9.31
CA PRO A 91 48.77 9.53 -10.39
C PRO A 91 50.01 8.70 -10.04
N VAL A 92 50.38 7.76 -10.92
CA VAL A 92 51.42 6.72 -10.71
C VAL A 92 52.83 7.30 -10.42
N GLN A 93 53.06 8.59 -10.65
CA GLN A 93 54.37 9.23 -10.44
C GLN A 93 54.39 10.33 -9.38
N VAL A 94 53.29 10.53 -8.64
CA VAL A 94 53.29 11.46 -7.50
C VAL A 94 53.32 10.62 -6.24
N SER A 95 54.51 10.32 -5.75
CA SER A 95 54.70 10.10 -4.32
C SER A 95 54.27 11.39 -3.63
N LEU A 96 52.97 11.47 -3.29
CA LEU A 96 52.48 12.44 -2.33
C LEU A 96 53.45 12.33 -1.15
N PRO A 97 54.19 13.40 -0.81
CA PRO A 97 54.95 13.37 0.43
C PRO A 97 53.96 12.93 1.49
N GLN A 98 54.30 11.91 2.28
CA GLN A 98 53.63 11.73 3.55
C GLN A 98 53.87 13.05 4.28
N MET A 99 52.90 13.96 4.18
CA MET A 99 52.83 15.01 5.15
C MET A 99 52.51 14.25 6.42
N ASP A 100 53.54 14.07 7.26
CA ASP A 100 53.31 14.05 8.71
C ASP A 100 52.23 15.10 8.98
N PRO A 101 51.18 14.77 9.75
CA PRO A 101 50.05 15.66 9.97
C PRO A 101 50.62 17.04 10.17
N ALA A 102 50.37 17.93 9.20
CA ALA A 102 51.19 19.12 9.04
C ALA A 102 51.29 19.75 10.43
N SER A 103 52.51 19.90 10.95
CA SER A 103 52.74 20.66 12.17
C SER A 103 52.27 22.06 11.85
N LEU A 104 50.97 22.29 12.03
CA LEU A 104 50.35 23.59 11.90
C LEU A 104 51.20 24.49 12.78
N PRO A 105 51.59 25.69 12.31
CA PRO A 105 52.41 26.59 13.09
C PRO A 105 51.62 27.07 14.32
N CYS A 106 51.57 26.22 15.35
CA CYS A 106 51.04 26.49 16.69
C CYS A 106 52.16 27.06 17.59
N ALA A 107 53.25 27.54 17.00
CA ALA A 107 54.41 28.03 17.74
C ALA A 107 54.88 29.41 17.28
N ARG A 108 53.95 30.26 16.80
CA ARG A 108 54.17 31.71 16.82
C ARG A 108 52.86 32.40 17.14
N ALA A 109 52.64 32.61 18.43
CA ALA A 109 51.94 33.80 18.87
C ALA A 109 52.51 35.00 18.09
N ASP A 110 51.63 35.87 17.59
CA ASP A 110 51.92 37.21 17.05
C ASP A 110 51.78 37.42 15.53
N ALA A 111 51.26 36.47 14.74
CA ALA A 111 50.90 36.78 13.35
C ALA A 111 49.59 36.13 12.92
N PHE A 112 48.62 36.99 12.58
CA PHE A 112 47.22 36.74 12.22
C PHE A 112 46.25 36.69 13.39
N GLY A 113 45.19 37.50 13.26
CA GLY A 113 44.31 37.95 14.33
C GLY A 113 43.72 36.83 15.16
N ALA A 114 43.80 37.03 16.47
CA ALA A 114 43.04 36.30 17.46
C ALA A 114 41.54 36.46 17.16
N ASP A 115 40.87 35.35 16.82
CA ASP A 115 39.57 35.06 17.44
C ASP A 115 39.05 33.61 17.30
N ASP A 116 39.72 32.67 16.62
CA ASP A 116 39.06 31.35 16.42
C ASP A 116 39.98 30.12 16.26
N THR A 117 41.17 30.14 16.86
CA THR A 117 41.95 28.90 17.02
C THR A 117 41.56 28.24 18.34
N GLU A 118 40.51 27.40 18.29
CA GLU A 118 40.21 26.48 19.40
C GLU A 118 41.50 25.73 19.76
N ASN A 119 41.94 25.85 21.03
CA ASN A 119 43.10 25.09 21.49
C ASN A 119 42.75 23.59 21.56
N GLU A 120 43.76 22.72 21.65
CA GLU A 120 43.57 21.26 21.65
C GLU A 120 42.58 20.79 22.74
N GLU A 121 42.61 21.44 23.91
CA GLU A 121 41.71 21.15 25.03
C GLU A 121 40.24 21.53 24.71
N GLN A 122 40.03 22.65 24.03
CA GLN A 122 38.71 23.09 23.55
C GLN A 122 38.17 22.16 22.46
N LEU A 123 39.02 21.70 21.55
CA LEU A 123 38.65 20.69 20.54
C LEU A 123 38.25 19.37 21.19
N LEU A 124 38.99 18.90 22.20
CA LEU A 124 38.65 17.68 22.94
C LEU A 124 37.33 17.83 23.72
N ALA A 125 37.11 18.98 24.36
CA ALA A 125 35.87 19.29 25.05
C ALA A 125 34.69 19.34 24.06
N ARG A 126 34.88 19.92 22.88
CA ARG A 126 33.87 19.98 21.81
C ARG A 126 33.56 18.61 21.23
N ILE A 127 34.58 17.76 21.01
CA ILE A 127 34.38 16.36 20.61
C ILE A 127 33.60 15.60 21.68
N ALA A 128 33.89 15.79 22.97
CA ALA A 128 33.15 15.16 24.05
C ALA A 128 31.68 15.62 24.08
N SER A 129 31.44 16.93 23.88
CA SER A 129 30.10 17.52 23.75
C SER A 129 29.34 16.94 22.56
N LEU A 130 29.95 16.90 21.37
CA LEU A 130 29.34 16.32 20.16
C LEU A 130 29.03 14.83 20.32
N ARG A 131 29.90 14.06 20.98
CA ARG A 131 29.63 12.65 21.32
C ARG A 131 28.42 12.52 22.25
N GLN A 132 28.26 13.44 23.20
CA GLN A 132 27.09 13.46 24.06
C GLN A 132 25.81 13.83 23.30
N GLU A 133 25.88 14.82 22.40
CA GLU A 133 24.79 15.20 21.49
C GLU A 133 24.35 14.04 20.61
N ILE A 134 25.29 13.31 19.98
CA ILE A 134 24.99 12.11 19.18
C ILE A 134 24.23 11.09 20.02
N ARG A 135 24.68 10.78 21.24
CA ARG A 135 23.96 9.85 22.13
C ARG A 135 22.57 10.34 22.55
N LYS A 136 22.32 11.65 22.58
CA LYS A 136 20.97 12.19 22.81
C LYS A 136 20.11 12.02 21.55
N VAL A 137 20.67 12.27 20.36
CA VAL A 137 20.00 12.03 19.07
C VAL A 137 19.65 10.54 18.93
N ASP A 138 20.58 9.62 19.18
CA ASP A 138 20.33 8.18 19.09
C ASP A 138 19.17 7.74 19.98
N ARG A 139 19.14 8.21 21.24
CA ARG A 139 18.02 7.93 22.15
C ARG A 139 16.70 8.48 21.64
N ARG A 140 16.70 9.69 21.07
CA ARG A 140 15.50 10.26 20.43
C ARG A 140 15.06 9.45 19.22
N CYS A 141 15.98 8.98 18.39
CA CYS A 141 15.67 8.13 17.23
C CYS A 141 15.05 6.80 17.66
N VAL A 142 15.59 6.15 18.69
CA VAL A 142 15.01 4.90 19.24
C VAL A 142 13.59 5.15 19.75
N ASN A 143 13.37 6.21 20.51
CA ASN A 143 12.03 6.54 21.03
C ASN A 143 11.04 6.86 19.89
N LEU A 144 11.48 7.63 18.88
CA LEU A 144 10.65 7.95 17.72
C LEU A 144 10.29 6.69 16.93
N HIS A 145 11.23 5.76 16.77
CA HIS A 145 10.99 4.49 16.10
C HIS A 145 9.94 3.65 16.84
N GLN A 146 10.00 3.62 18.18
CA GLN A 146 8.99 2.95 19.01
C GLN A 146 7.61 3.59 18.85
N GLU A 147 7.52 4.92 18.83
CA GLU A 147 6.25 5.61 18.58
C GLU A 147 5.72 5.35 17.17
N LEU A 148 6.57 5.35 16.15
CA LEU A 148 6.16 4.99 14.78
C LEU A 148 5.61 3.58 14.72
N GLN A 149 6.26 2.59 15.34
CA GLN A 149 5.74 1.23 15.44
C GLN A 149 4.41 1.17 16.19
N ARG A 150 4.25 1.98 17.24
CA ARG A 150 2.98 2.06 17.98
C ARG A 150 1.87 2.64 17.12
N VAL A 151 2.14 3.71 16.39
CA VAL A 151 1.19 4.35 15.48
C VAL A 151 0.83 3.41 14.33
N ASP A 152 1.80 2.75 13.72
CA ASP A 152 1.59 1.78 12.64
C ASP A 152 0.71 0.60 13.09
N LYS A 153 0.93 0.10 14.30
CA LYS A 153 0.05 -0.91 14.92
C LYS A 153 -1.37 -0.41 15.10
N VAL A 154 -1.55 0.84 15.54
CA VAL A 154 -2.88 1.45 15.69
C VAL A 154 -3.55 1.61 14.32
N ILE A 155 -2.85 2.14 13.32
CA ILE A 155 -3.36 2.28 11.95
C ILE A 155 -3.78 0.93 11.39
N SER A 156 -2.95 -0.11 11.54
CA SER A 156 -3.29 -1.47 11.11
C SER A 156 -4.55 -1.98 11.80
N SER A 157 -4.66 -1.79 13.12
CA SER A 157 -5.84 -2.23 13.89
C SER A 157 -7.11 -1.43 13.59
N CYS A 158 -7.01 -0.16 13.20
CA CYS A 158 -8.14 0.66 12.76
C CYS A 158 -8.49 0.41 11.29
N GLY A 159 -7.51 0.04 10.47
CA GLY A 159 -7.66 -0.34 9.06
C GLY A 159 -8.35 -1.69 8.89
N ASP A 160 -8.40 -2.51 9.93
CA ASP A 160 -9.26 -3.70 10.06
C ASP A 160 -10.75 -3.30 10.15
N THR A 161 -11.25 -2.70 9.08
CA THR A 161 -12.66 -2.41 8.85
C THR A 161 -13.46 -3.67 8.50
N SER A 162 -12.87 -4.86 8.64
CA SER A 162 -13.47 -6.17 8.37
C SER A 162 -14.82 -6.33 9.07
N TYR A 163 -14.96 -5.82 10.30
CA TYR A 163 -16.24 -5.80 11.02
C TYR A 163 -17.28 -4.86 10.39
N VAL A 164 -16.86 -3.66 9.96
CA VAL A 164 -17.73 -2.68 9.31
C VAL A 164 -18.17 -3.19 7.93
N GLN A 165 -17.25 -3.82 7.19
CA GLN A 165 -17.53 -4.42 5.90
C GLN A 165 -18.43 -5.65 6.01
N ALA A 166 -18.22 -6.51 7.01
CA ALA A 166 -19.12 -7.63 7.30
C ALA A 166 -20.53 -7.15 7.67
N ALA A 167 -20.64 -6.15 8.56
CA ALA A 167 -21.92 -5.55 8.93
C ALA A 167 -22.64 -4.91 7.74
N ALA A 168 -21.90 -4.20 6.87
CA ALA A 168 -22.44 -3.62 5.65
C ALA A 168 -22.93 -4.70 4.67
N SER A 169 -22.16 -5.78 4.47
CA SER A 169 -22.57 -6.91 3.63
C SER A 169 -23.82 -7.61 4.17
N THR A 170 -23.93 -7.82 5.49
CA THR A 170 -25.13 -8.39 6.11
C THR A 170 -26.35 -7.47 5.94
N ALA A 171 -26.20 -6.16 6.15
CA ALA A 171 -27.29 -5.19 5.94
C ALA A 171 -27.77 -5.18 4.47
N LEU A 172 -26.85 -5.28 3.51
CA LEU A 172 -27.15 -5.32 2.08
C LEU A 172 -27.85 -6.64 1.68
N GLY A 173 -27.45 -7.76 2.30
CA GLY A 173 -28.14 -9.05 2.18
C GLY A 173 -29.58 -8.97 2.69
N ASN A 174 -29.79 -8.45 3.90
CA ASN A 174 -31.12 -8.29 4.49
C ASN A 174 -32.03 -7.38 3.64
N LYS A 175 -31.49 -6.29 3.07
CA LYS A 175 -32.23 -5.43 2.14
C LYS A 175 -32.73 -6.21 0.92
N LYS A 176 -31.88 -7.04 0.31
CA LYS A 176 -32.28 -7.86 -0.85
C LYS A 176 -33.37 -8.86 -0.47
N THR A 177 -33.26 -9.50 0.69
CA THR A 177 -34.27 -10.44 1.18
C THR A 177 -35.62 -9.75 1.42
N ILE A 178 -35.64 -8.56 2.01
CA ILE A 178 -36.87 -7.79 2.24
C ILE A 178 -37.54 -7.43 0.90
N LEU A 179 -36.76 -7.01 -0.10
CA LEU A 179 -37.30 -6.70 -1.43
C LEU A 179 -37.87 -7.95 -2.11
N ALA A 180 -37.20 -9.10 -2.03
CA ALA A 180 -37.70 -10.35 -2.57
C ALA A 180 -39.00 -10.81 -1.89
N ILE A 181 -39.13 -10.58 -0.57
CA ILE A 181 -40.38 -10.86 0.17
C ILE A 181 -41.50 -9.93 -0.29
N ALA A 182 -41.22 -8.64 -0.48
CA ALA A 182 -42.20 -7.68 -0.97
C ALA A 182 -42.70 -8.06 -2.38
N GLU A 183 -41.80 -8.44 -3.28
CA GLU A 183 -42.15 -8.89 -4.63
C GLU A 183 -42.97 -10.19 -4.60
N ALA A 184 -42.59 -11.15 -3.77
CA ALA A 184 -43.38 -12.37 -3.58
C ALA A 184 -44.78 -12.09 -3.01
N ALA A 185 -44.91 -11.10 -2.11
CA ALA A 185 -46.20 -10.68 -1.57
C ALA A 185 -47.10 -10.05 -2.64
N GLU A 186 -46.55 -9.23 -3.55
CA GLU A 186 -47.29 -8.68 -4.68
C GLU A 186 -47.79 -9.78 -5.64
N GLN A 187 -46.95 -10.76 -5.96
CA GLN A 187 -47.35 -11.89 -6.80
C GLN A 187 -48.46 -12.73 -6.15
N LEU A 188 -48.38 -12.95 -4.83
CA LEU A 188 -49.44 -13.64 -4.09
C LEU A 188 -50.76 -12.86 -4.11
N GLN A 189 -50.70 -11.53 -3.98
CA GLN A 189 -51.89 -10.67 -4.08
C GLN A 189 -52.52 -10.74 -5.47
N GLU A 190 -51.71 -10.71 -6.54
CA GLU A 190 -52.19 -10.84 -7.91
C GLU A 190 -52.84 -12.21 -8.16
N ILE A 191 -52.23 -13.29 -7.66
CA ILE A 191 -52.80 -14.64 -7.72
C ILE A 191 -54.12 -14.71 -6.96
N MET A 192 -54.20 -14.10 -5.77
CA MET A 192 -55.42 -14.05 -4.98
C MET A 192 -56.54 -13.29 -5.68
N ASP A 193 -56.24 -12.14 -6.28
CA ASP A 193 -57.21 -11.34 -7.03
C ASP A 193 -57.68 -12.08 -8.29
N LYS A 194 -56.77 -12.77 -8.98
CA LYS A 194 -57.11 -13.63 -10.13
C LYS A 194 -57.98 -14.82 -9.71
N ALA A 195 -57.69 -15.46 -8.59
CA ALA A 195 -58.49 -16.55 -8.03
C ALA A 195 -59.87 -16.07 -7.53
N ALA A 196 -59.97 -14.85 -7.00
CA ALA A 196 -61.23 -14.23 -6.61
C ALA A 196 -62.09 -13.90 -7.85
N ARG A 197 -61.48 -13.37 -8.91
CA ARG A 197 -62.16 -13.13 -10.20
C ARG A 197 -62.62 -14.42 -10.87
N LEU A 198 -61.81 -15.48 -10.85
CA LEU A 198 -62.20 -16.80 -11.34
C LEU A 198 -63.36 -17.40 -10.54
N ARG A 199 -63.36 -17.23 -9.21
CA ARG A 199 -64.48 -17.64 -8.36
C ARG A 199 -65.76 -16.84 -8.65
N ALA A 200 -65.66 -15.52 -8.79
CA ALA A 200 -66.80 -14.67 -9.16
C ALA A 200 -67.34 -15.01 -10.57
N GLY A 201 -66.46 -15.31 -11.54
CA GLY A 201 -66.85 -15.78 -12.87
C GLY A 201 -67.47 -17.18 -12.86
N SER A 202 -67.00 -18.08 -12.00
CA SER A 202 -67.57 -19.43 -11.85
C SER A 202 -68.96 -19.43 -11.19
N GLN A 203 -69.28 -18.42 -10.37
CA GLN A 203 -70.63 -18.24 -9.81
C GLN A 203 -71.65 -17.72 -10.81
N GLN A 204 -71.24 -17.10 -11.93
CA GLN A 204 -72.13 -16.77 -13.04
C GLN A 204 -72.36 -17.92 -14.02
N ALA A 205 -71.53 -18.98 -13.99
CA ALA A 205 -71.72 -20.19 -14.80
C ALA A 205 -72.44 -21.34 -14.06
N ALA A 206 -72.54 -21.29 -12.73
CA ALA A 206 -73.21 -22.31 -11.92
C ALA A 206 -74.69 -21.98 -11.69
N GLY A 207 -75.44 -21.89 -12.78
CA GLY A 207 -76.88 -21.74 -12.80
C GLY A 207 -77.61 -22.96 -13.34
N THR A 208 -77.17 -24.20 -13.11
CA THR A 208 -78.06 -25.38 -13.16
C THR A 208 -77.44 -26.67 -12.58
N LYS A 209 -78.24 -27.28 -11.68
CA LYS A 209 -78.35 -28.70 -11.30
C LYS A 209 -77.50 -29.30 -10.16
N GLN A 210 -78.30 -29.83 -9.23
CA GLN A 210 -78.03 -30.74 -8.11
C GLN A 210 -77.32 -32.04 -8.53
N GLY A 211 -76.65 -32.67 -7.56
CA GLY A 211 -76.35 -34.11 -7.60
C GLY A 211 -75.30 -34.58 -6.60
N ILE A 212 -75.78 -35.20 -5.52
CA ILE A 212 -75.16 -36.05 -4.48
C ILE A 212 -74.14 -37.05 -5.12
N GLU A 213 -72.95 -37.41 -4.57
CA GLU A 213 -72.73 -38.33 -3.44
C GLU A 213 -71.22 -38.57 -3.11
N ASN A 214 -70.98 -38.96 -1.86
CA ASN A 214 -69.78 -39.46 -1.13
C ASN A 214 -68.57 -40.13 -1.84
N SER A 215 -67.36 -39.86 -1.32
CA SER A 215 -66.31 -40.82 -0.86
C SER A 215 -65.11 -40.05 -0.25
N GLN A 216 -64.87 -40.10 1.06
CA GLN A 216 -64.07 -41.08 1.83
C GLN A 216 -62.58 -40.73 1.99
N VAL A 217 -62.26 -40.18 3.19
CA VAL A 217 -61.10 -40.32 4.09
C VAL A 217 -59.67 -40.54 3.55
N GLY A 218 -58.76 -39.67 4.01
CA GLY A 218 -57.34 -39.98 4.28
C GLY A 218 -56.52 -38.75 4.72
N PRO A 219 -56.00 -38.68 5.97
CA PRO A 219 -55.13 -37.58 6.41
C PRO A 219 -53.66 -37.99 6.35
N SER A 220 -52.81 -37.17 5.73
CA SER A 220 -51.36 -37.25 5.91
C SER A 220 -50.80 -35.87 6.19
N GLY A 221 -50.25 -35.75 7.40
CA GLY A 221 -49.78 -34.51 8.00
C GLY A 221 -48.58 -33.91 7.28
N VAL A 222 -48.60 -32.58 7.20
CA VAL A 222 -47.43 -31.78 6.87
C VAL A 222 -46.73 -31.45 8.19
N THR A 223 -45.62 -32.14 8.46
CA THR A 223 -44.68 -31.76 9.51
C THR A 223 -43.88 -30.57 9.00
N LEU A 224 -44.28 -29.34 9.34
CA LEU A 224 -43.41 -28.17 9.25
C LEU A 224 -42.35 -28.32 10.34
N ARG A 225 -41.14 -28.72 9.93
CA ARG A 225 -39.97 -28.69 10.82
C ARG A 225 -39.54 -27.23 10.96
N SER A 226 -40.07 -26.60 12.00
CA SER A 226 -39.51 -25.39 12.58
C SER A 226 -38.13 -25.72 13.14
N THR A 227 -37.09 -25.05 12.65
CA THR A 227 -35.86 -24.83 13.41
C THR A 227 -35.68 -23.34 13.56
N SER A 228 -36.41 -22.80 14.55
CA SER A 228 -35.98 -21.64 15.31
C SER A 228 -34.64 -21.93 15.97
N GLY A 229 -33.70 -20.99 15.86
CA GLY A 229 -32.40 -21.08 16.53
C GLY A 229 -31.53 -19.86 16.27
N VAL A 230 -32.10 -18.67 16.47
CA VAL A 230 -31.33 -17.44 16.73
C VAL A 230 -31.16 -17.41 18.23
N ASP A 231 -30.00 -17.86 18.73
CA ASP A 231 -29.53 -17.47 20.05
C ASP A 231 -28.62 -16.25 19.88
N VAL A 232 -29.17 -15.12 20.31
CA VAL A 232 -28.49 -13.85 20.49
C VAL A 232 -28.08 -13.76 21.96
N PHE A 233 -26.78 -13.56 22.16
CA PHE A 233 -26.13 -12.89 23.30
C PHE A 233 -26.24 -13.48 24.71
N ALA A 234 -25.07 -13.82 25.25
CA ALA A 234 -24.48 -13.35 26.51
C ALA A 234 -23.13 -14.08 26.71
N GLN A 235 -22.03 -13.58 27.26
CA GLN A 235 -21.54 -12.28 27.72
C GLN A 235 -20.13 -12.58 28.28
N ALA A 236 -19.17 -11.66 28.09
CA ALA A 236 -17.96 -11.38 28.89
C ALA A 236 -17.27 -12.51 29.71
N VAL A 237 -15.99 -12.77 29.45
CA VAL A 237 -14.77 -12.26 30.14
C VAL A 237 -13.56 -12.67 29.32
#